data_AF-A0A118K228-F1
#
_entry.id   AF-A0A118K228-F1
#
_cell.length_a   1.000
_cell.length_b   1.000
_cell.length_c   1.000
_cell.angle_alpha   90.00
_cell.angle_beta   90.00
_cell.angle_gamma   90.00
#
_symmetry.space_group_name_H-M   'P 1'
#
loop_
_entity.id
_entity.type
_entity.pdbx_description
1 polymer ?
#
loop_
_entity_poly.entity_id
_entity_poly.type
_entity_poly.pdbx_seq_one_letter_code
_entity_poly.pdbx_strand_id
1 'polypeptide(L)'
;MEDHHNRRSDLLLLFLIFLFTATAAAASPVTVVGEEKVKLDVYYEALCPSCENFIVNYLYKIFDNGVISIVDLKLSPYGNAKISSNGTIVCQVTSL
;
A
#
# COMPACT_ATOMS: atom_id res chain seq x y z
N MET A 1 -17.30 64.81 -1.17
CA MET A 1 -16.15 64.28 -0.38
C MET A 1 -16.34 62.77 -0.13
N GLU A 2 -16.98 62.05 -1.04
CA GLU A 2 -17.44 60.66 -0.81
C GLU A 2 -16.72 59.64 -1.73
N ASP A 3 -16.16 60.08 -2.86
CA ASP A 3 -15.42 59.20 -3.81
C ASP A 3 -14.08 58.68 -3.29
N HIS A 4 -13.39 59.44 -2.44
CA HIS A 4 -12.03 59.09 -2.00
C HIS A 4 -12.03 57.98 -0.92
N HIS A 5 -13.18 57.73 -0.28
CA HIS A 5 -13.37 56.64 0.68
C HIS A 5 -13.66 55.31 -0.05
N ASN A 6 -14.48 55.36 -1.11
CA ASN A 6 -14.82 54.20 -1.94
C ASN A 6 -13.59 53.62 -2.68
N ARG A 7 -12.73 54.48 -3.22
CA ARG A 7 -11.47 54.03 -3.87
C ARG A 7 -10.50 53.36 -2.89
N ARG A 8 -10.51 53.77 -1.61
CA ARG A 8 -9.68 53.17 -0.55
C ARG A 8 -10.24 51.83 -0.10
N SER A 9 -11.57 51.69 0.02
CA SER A 9 -12.20 50.40 0.33
C SER A 9 -12.03 49.38 -0.80
N ASP A 10 -12.09 49.82 -2.06
CA ASP A 10 -11.89 48.94 -3.23
C ASP A 10 -10.45 48.40 -3.29
N LEU A 11 -9.45 49.26 -3.02
CA LEU A 11 -8.04 48.84 -2.97
C LEU A 11 -7.77 47.85 -1.84
N LEU A 12 -8.40 48.06 -0.67
CA LEU A 12 -8.30 47.13 0.46
C LEU A 12 -8.96 45.79 0.15
N LEU A 13 -10.11 45.80 -0.52
CA LEU A 13 -10.80 44.58 -0.93
C LEU A 13 -9.99 43.77 -1.93
N LEU A 14 -9.38 44.42 -2.92
CA LEU A 14 -8.48 43.78 -3.88
C LEU A 14 -7.22 43.20 -3.22
N PHE A 15 -6.66 43.90 -2.23
CA PHE A 15 -5.51 43.42 -1.46
C PHE A 15 -5.87 42.19 -0.60
N LEU A 16 -7.05 42.16 0.01
CA LEU A 16 -7.55 41.00 0.76
C LEU A 16 -7.83 39.81 -0.15
N ILE A 17 -8.40 40.02 -1.34
CA ILE A 17 -8.61 38.96 -2.35
C ILE A 17 -7.25 38.39 -2.80
N PHE A 18 -6.26 39.24 -3.04
CA PHE A 18 -4.92 38.81 -3.44
C PHE A 18 -4.19 38.02 -2.33
N LEU A 19 -4.33 38.44 -1.07
CA LEU A 19 -3.82 37.68 0.08
C LEU A 19 -4.50 36.32 0.22
N PHE A 20 -5.81 36.25 -0.04
CA PHE A 20 -6.57 35.00 0.07
C PHE A 20 -6.25 34.01 -1.05
N THR A 21 -5.96 34.49 -2.27
CA THR A 21 -5.54 33.61 -3.38
C THR A 21 -4.10 33.14 -3.24
N ALA A 22 -3.21 33.96 -2.67
CA ALA A 22 -1.81 33.60 -2.42
C ALA A 22 -1.66 32.46 -1.39
N THR A 23 -2.54 32.39 -0.38
CA THR A 23 -2.48 31.33 0.65
C THR A 23 -2.99 29.98 0.17
N ALA A 24 -3.97 29.96 -0.76
CA ALA A 24 -4.48 28.72 -1.34
C ALA A 24 -3.46 28.01 -2.25
N ALA A 25 -2.55 28.75 -2.88
CA ALA A 25 -1.52 28.21 -3.77
C ALA A 25 -0.33 27.56 -3.04
N ALA A 26 -0.19 27.78 -1.72
CA ALA A 26 0.91 27.24 -0.91
C ALA A 26 0.62 25.86 -0.29
N ALA A 27 -0.60 25.32 -0.47
CA ALA A 27 -0.94 23.99 0.00
C ALA A 27 -0.33 22.93 -0.93
N SER A 28 0.90 22.51 -0.64
CA SER A 28 1.47 21.30 -1.23
C SER A 28 0.56 20.12 -0.88
N PRO A 29 0.19 19.24 -1.82
CA PRO A 29 -0.45 17.99 -1.47
C PRO A 29 0.54 17.20 -0.61
N VAL A 30 0.23 17.05 0.68
CA VAL A 30 0.89 16.03 1.51
C VAL A 30 0.40 14.71 0.93
N THR A 31 1.18 14.15 0.01
CA THR A 31 1.06 12.74 -0.32
C THR A 31 1.42 11.99 0.95
N VAL A 32 0.40 11.52 1.66
CA VAL A 32 0.57 10.45 2.64
C VAL A 32 1.09 9.28 1.82
N VAL A 33 2.41 9.11 1.78
CA VAL A 33 3.02 7.87 1.32
C VAL A 33 2.49 6.85 2.31
N GLY A 34 1.48 6.10 1.90
CA GLY A 34 0.94 5.01 2.71
C GLY A 34 2.12 4.17 3.17
N GLU A 35 2.19 3.89 4.47
CA GLU A 35 3.31 3.20 5.09
C GLU A 35 3.69 1.98 4.24
N GLU A 36 4.93 1.96 3.74
CA GLU A 36 5.38 0.90 2.86
C GLU A 36 5.41 -0.41 3.66
N LYS A 37 4.45 -1.29 3.41
CA LYS A 37 4.35 -2.58 4.08
C LYS A 37 5.52 -3.47 3.71
N VAL A 38 5.95 -4.29 4.66
CA VAL A 38 6.96 -5.32 4.44
C VAL A 38 6.37 -6.39 3.52
N LYS A 39 6.95 -6.54 2.33
CA LYS A 39 6.55 -7.58 1.37
C LYS A 39 7.00 -8.96 1.85
N LEU A 40 6.06 -9.90 1.91
CA LEU A 40 6.32 -11.30 2.25
C LEU A 40 5.65 -12.20 1.22
N ASP A 41 6.44 -12.79 0.34
CA ASP A 41 5.98 -13.77 -0.65
C ASP A 41 6.35 -15.19 -0.18
N VAL A 42 5.36 -16.06 -0.01
CA VAL A 42 5.55 -17.46 0.36
C VAL A 42 5.22 -18.35 -0.84
N TYR A 43 6.23 -18.99 -1.40
CA TYR A 43 6.10 -19.98 -2.46
C TYR A 43 6.10 -21.37 -1.83
N TYR A 44 5.03 -22.13 -2.06
CA TYR A 44 4.81 -23.41 -1.36
C TYR A 44 4.15 -24.46 -2.23
N GLU A 45 4.22 -25.71 -1.78
CA GLU A 45 3.49 -26.85 -2.35
C GLU A 45 2.43 -27.30 -1.34
N ALA A 46 1.19 -27.54 -1.80
CA ALA A 46 0.08 -27.87 -0.90
C ALA A 46 0.30 -29.19 -0.13
N LEU A 47 1.05 -30.15 -0.71
CA LEU A 47 1.32 -31.46 -0.12
C LEU A 47 2.76 -31.59 0.40
N CYS A 48 3.48 -30.48 0.61
CA CYS A 48 4.80 -30.52 1.23
C CYS A 48 4.69 -30.39 2.75
N PRO A 49 5.16 -31.39 3.54
CA PRO A 49 5.05 -31.37 4.99
C PRO A 49 5.71 -30.16 5.66
N SER A 50 6.87 -29.72 5.15
CA SER A 50 7.56 -28.55 5.68
C SER A 50 6.82 -27.25 5.36
N CYS A 51 6.21 -27.16 4.17
CA CYS A 51 5.37 -26.01 3.79
C CYS A 51 4.12 -25.93 4.66
N GLU A 52 3.44 -27.06 4.87
CA GLU A 52 2.28 -27.15 5.77
C GLU A 52 2.67 -26.73 7.18
N ASN A 53 3.76 -27.31 7.73
CA ASN A 53 4.24 -26.98 9.06
C ASN A 53 4.58 -25.48 9.19
N PHE A 54 5.28 -24.90 8.20
CA PHE A 54 5.56 -23.47 8.18
C PHE A 54 4.28 -22.63 8.23
N ILE A 55 3.30 -22.92 7.38
CA ILE A 55 2.06 -22.14 7.29
C ILE A 55 1.24 -22.28 8.59
N VAL A 56 1.01 -23.52 9.02
CA VAL A 56 0.09 -23.85 10.12
C VAL A 56 0.69 -23.54 11.50
N ASN A 57 2.00 -23.70 11.70
CA ASN A 57 2.61 -23.57 13.03
C ASN A 57 3.47 -22.30 13.21
N TYR A 58 3.80 -21.58 12.14
CA TYR A 58 4.65 -20.39 12.20
C TYR A 58 4.02 -19.17 11.54
N LEU A 59 3.64 -19.25 10.27
CA LEU A 59 3.12 -18.10 9.53
C LEU A 59 1.83 -17.57 10.13
N TYR A 60 0.92 -18.44 10.58
CA TYR A 60 -0.36 -18.02 11.17
C TYR A 60 -0.20 -17.00 12.32
N LYS A 61 0.90 -17.06 13.06
CA LYS A 61 1.14 -16.20 14.23
C LYS A 61 1.18 -14.72 13.88
N ILE A 62 1.47 -14.36 12.62
CA ILE A 62 1.47 -12.95 12.19
C ILE A 62 0.06 -12.33 12.22
N PHE A 63 -0.98 -13.17 12.16
CA PHE A 63 -2.37 -12.72 12.25
C PHE A 63 -2.80 -12.48 13.71
N ASP A 64 -2.21 -13.20 14.67
CA ASP A 64 -2.58 -13.11 16.09
C ASP A 64 -1.88 -11.97 16.83
N ASN A 65 -0.66 -11.62 16.44
CA ASN A 65 0.18 -10.65 17.16
C ASN A 65 0.19 -9.24 16.53
N GLY A 66 -0.69 -8.99 15.56
CA GLY A 66 -0.82 -7.69 14.89
C GLY A 66 0.25 -7.39 13.84
N VAL A 67 1.23 -8.29 13.62
CA VAL A 67 2.28 -8.11 12.60
C VAL A 67 1.68 -8.02 11.19
N ILE A 68 0.55 -8.67 10.92
CA ILE A 68 -0.13 -8.59 9.62
C ILE A 68 -0.49 -7.14 9.21
N SER A 69 -0.64 -6.21 10.16
CA SER A 69 -0.94 -4.81 9.85
C SER A 69 0.15 -4.12 9.01
N ILE A 70 1.41 -4.52 9.20
CA ILE A 70 2.59 -3.96 8.52
C ILE A 70 3.13 -4.87 7.40
N VAL A 71 2.47 -5.99 7.11
CA VAL A 71 2.90 -6.98 6.10
C VAL A 71 1.97 -6.97 4.90
N ASP A 72 2.56 -7.01 3.71
CA ASP A 72 1.90 -7.35 2.45
C ASP A 72 2.20 -8.82 2.13
N LEU A 73 1.30 -9.71 2.54
CA LEU A 73 1.47 -11.17 2.43
C LEU A 73 0.90 -11.69 1.12
N LYS A 74 1.71 -12.42 0.36
CA LYS A 74 1.30 -13.16 -0.83
C LYS A 74 1.62 -14.65 -0.71
N LEU A 75 0.62 -15.49 -0.90
CA LEU A 75 0.79 -16.95 -0.97
C LEU A 75 0.74 -17.41 -2.42
N SER A 76 1.79 -18.10 -2.88
CA SER A 76 1.91 -18.60 -4.26
C SER A 76 2.03 -20.13 -4.27
N PRO A 77 0.94 -20.87 -4.56
CA PRO A 77 0.95 -22.34 -4.60
C PRO A 77 1.56 -22.86 -5.91
N TYR A 78 2.86 -23.12 -5.90
CA TYR A 78 3.59 -23.68 -7.04
C TYR A 78 4.79 -24.52 -6.58
N GLY A 79 5.70 -23.92 -5.80
CA GLY A 79 6.87 -24.58 -5.22
C GLY A 79 7.72 -25.32 -6.26
N ASN A 80 7.95 -26.62 -6.06
CA ASN A 80 8.78 -27.44 -6.95
C ASN A 80 8.04 -28.02 -8.17
N ALA A 81 6.82 -27.55 -8.45
CA ALA A 81 6.11 -27.95 -9.66
C ALA A 81 6.91 -27.58 -10.93
N LYS A 82 6.74 -28.38 -11.98
CA LYS A 82 7.41 -28.19 -13.27
C LYS A 82 6.39 -28.12 -14.39
N ILE A 83 6.64 -27.27 -15.39
CA ILE A 83 5.84 -27.22 -16.61
C ILE A 83 6.47 -28.18 -17.62
N SER A 84 5.69 -29.17 -18.06
CA SER A 84 6.07 -30.11 -19.11
C SER A 84 5.99 -29.44 -20.49
N SER A 85 6.58 -30.05 -21.51
CA SER A 85 6.58 -29.52 -22.89
C SER A 85 5.19 -29.27 -23.48
N ASN A 86 4.17 -29.96 -22.99
CA ASN A 86 2.77 -29.79 -23.38
C ASN A 86 2.00 -28.79 -22.50
N GLY A 87 2.69 -28.03 -21.64
CA GLY A 87 2.06 -27.07 -20.72
C GLY A 87 1.44 -27.70 -19.47
N THR A 88 1.53 -29.02 -19.28
CA THR A 88 1.03 -29.68 -18.07
C THR A 88 1.89 -29.33 -16.87
N ILE A 89 1.28 -28.92 -15.76
CA ILE A 89 1.96 -28.71 -14.49
C ILE A 89 2.08 -30.05 -13.77
N VAL A 90 3.30 -30.44 -13.46
CA VAL A 90 3.65 -31.66 -12.73
C VAL A 90 4.14 -31.27 -11.35
N CYS A 91 3.37 -31.59 -10.32
CA CYS A 91 3.72 -31.34 -8.92
C CYS A 91 4.54 -32.50 -8.36
N GLN A 92 5.38 -32.22 -7.35
CA GLN A 92 5.98 -33.28 -6.56
C GLN A 92 4.94 -33.83 -5.59
N VAL A 93 4.88 -35.16 -5.45
CA VAL A 93 4.17 -35.80 -4.35
C VAL A 93 5.25 -36.19 -3.36
N THR A 94 5.54 -35.27 -2.44
CA THR A 94 6.52 -35.51 -1.39
C THR A 94 5.86 -36.36 -0.30
N SER A 95 5.77 -37.67 -0.55
CA SER A 95 5.46 -38.63 0.52
C SER A 95 6.71 -38.76 1.41
N LEU A 96 6.56 -38.48 2.70
CA LEU A 96 7.57 -38.80 3.72
C LEU A 96 7.77 -40.31 3.83
#